data_AF-A0A3R9NIL3-F1
#
_entry.id   AF-A0A3R9NIL3-F1
#
_cell.length_a   1.000
_cell.length_b   1.000
_cell.length_c   1.000
_cell.angle_alpha   90.00
_cell.angle_beta   90.00
_cell.angle_gamma   90.00
#
_symmetry.space_group_name_H-M   'P 1'
#
loop_
_entity.id
_entity.type
_entity.pdbx_description
1 polymer ?
#
loop_
_entity_poly.entity_id
_entity_poly.type
_entity_poly.pdbx_seq_one_letter_code
_entity_poly.pdbx_strand_id
1 'polypeptide(L)'
;MPTFEEGLIGRWEWQQTANDGKHTLTPSNTGHRVVVEFDRRGRARFYQDGTLISAAAFSVRRDMGGFGQASRHMIIYRGYQNNQYYSVIGNRLQLQDTNGKLLAHTYTRVITEVSAQLPAQKPY
;
A
#
# COMPACT_ATOMS: atom_id res chain seq x y z
N MET A 1 0.71 -1.84 -22.38
CA MET A 1 1.44 -1.83 -21.09
C MET A 1 0.55 -1.10 -20.08
N PRO A 2 0.12 -1.73 -18.98
CA PRO A 2 -0.60 -1.00 -17.95
C PRO A 2 0.28 0.13 -17.41
N THR A 3 -0.31 1.30 -17.20
CA THR A 3 0.38 2.44 -16.60
C THR A 3 0.74 2.12 -15.14
N PHE A 4 1.85 2.64 -14.63
CA PHE A 4 2.30 2.30 -13.26
C PHE A 4 1.27 2.70 -12.19
N GLU A 5 0.41 3.69 -12.48
CA GLU A 5 -0.77 4.03 -11.69
C GLU A 5 -1.71 2.83 -11.50
N GLU A 6 -1.92 2.00 -12.54
CA GLU A 6 -2.65 0.72 -12.45
C GLU A 6 -1.92 -0.34 -11.61
N GLY A 7 -0.59 -0.21 -11.45
CA GLY A 7 0.22 -1.03 -10.55
C GLY A 7 0.03 -0.68 -9.06
N LEU A 8 -0.36 0.57 -8.77
CA LEU A 8 -0.61 1.06 -7.41
C LEU A 8 -2.02 0.73 -6.93
N ILE A 9 -2.97 0.76 -7.87
CA ILE A 9 -4.37 0.43 -7.63
C ILE A 9 -4.47 -1.02 -7.15
N GLY A 10 -5.27 -1.22 -6.10
CA GLY A 10 -5.54 -2.53 -5.52
C GLY A 10 -5.28 -2.57 -4.03
N ARG A 11 -5.27 -3.79 -3.51
CA ARG A 11 -5.24 -4.09 -2.08
C ARG A 11 -3.81 -4.38 -1.63
N TRP A 12 -3.41 -3.76 -0.52
CA TRP A 12 -2.09 -3.87 0.07
C TRP A 12 -2.22 -4.29 1.53
N GLU A 13 -1.56 -5.38 1.90
CA GLU A 13 -1.66 -5.94 3.24
C GLU A 13 -0.41 -5.66 4.05
N TRP A 14 -0.60 -5.17 5.26
CA TRP A 14 0.47 -4.88 6.20
C TRP A 14 1.19 -6.17 6.61
N GLN A 15 2.52 -6.17 6.46
CA GLN A 15 3.38 -7.30 6.84
C GLN A 15 4.16 -7.01 8.11
N GLN A 16 4.70 -5.80 8.23
CA GLN A 16 5.48 -5.41 9.39
C GLN A 16 5.59 -3.90 9.53
N THR A 17 5.82 -3.44 10.75
CA THR A 17 6.27 -2.08 11.06
C THR A 17 7.58 -2.19 11.82
N ALA A 18 8.68 -1.77 11.20
CA ALA A 18 9.93 -1.58 11.93
C ALA A 18 10.00 -0.15 12.50
N ASN A 19 10.42 -0.05 13.75
CA ASN A 19 10.71 1.22 14.42
C ASN A 19 12.17 1.14 14.87
N ASP A 20 12.99 2.11 14.47
CA ASP A 20 14.45 2.15 14.68
C ASP A 20 14.86 1.75 16.12
N GLY A 21 15.16 0.45 16.32
CA GLY A 21 15.64 -0.12 17.59
C GLY A 21 14.58 -0.74 18.52
N LYS A 22 13.32 -0.90 18.11
CA LYS A 22 12.26 -1.57 18.90
C LYS A 22 11.67 -2.80 18.20
N HIS A 23 10.94 -3.61 18.98
CA HIS A 23 10.18 -4.77 18.51
C HIS A 23 9.42 -4.46 17.21
N THR A 24 9.72 -5.22 16.17
CA THR A 24 8.98 -5.20 14.90
C THR A 24 7.54 -5.64 15.16
N LEU A 25 6.56 -4.81 14.81
CA LEU A 25 5.15 -5.20 14.87
C LEU A 25 4.80 -5.96 13.59
N THR A 26 4.10 -7.08 13.71
CA THR A 26 3.61 -7.90 12.60
C THR A 26 2.17 -8.34 12.87
N PRO A 27 1.41 -8.76 11.86
CA PRO A 27 0.09 -9.34 12.09
C PRO A 27 0.12 -10.50 13.10
N SER A 28 1.17 -11.33 13.05
CA SER A 28 1.33 -12.48 13.93
C SER A 28 1.55 -12.13 15.41
N ASN A 29 2.19 -10.99 15.72
CA ASN A 29 2.45 -10.59 17.10
C ASN A 29 1.45 -9.57 17.67
N THR A 30 0.79 -8.82 16.80
CA THR A 30 -0.27 -7.88 17.20
C THR A 30 -1.66 -8.51 17.17
N GLY A 31 -1.84 -9.61 16.44
CA GLY A 31 -3.15 -10.20 16.18
C GLY A 31 -4.01 -9.36 15.23
N HIS A 32 -3.49 -8.24 14.70
CA HIS A 32 -4.22 -7.30 13.87
C HIS A 32 -3.85 -7.43 12.40
N ARG A 33 -4.86 -7.43 11.53
CA ARG A 33 -4.70 -7.41 10.09
C ARG A 33 -5.03 -6.02 9.56
N VAL A 34 -4.01 -5.32 9.06
CA VAL A 34 -4.19 -3.98 8.47
C VAL A 34 -4.10 -4.06 6.95
N VAL A 35 -5.06 -3.44 6.26
CA VAL A 35 -5.11 -3.43 4.80
C VAL A 35 -5.39 -2.03 4.29
N VAL A 36 -4.68 -1.62 3.25
CA VAL A 36 -4.92 -0.38 2.52
C VAL A 36 -5.34 -0.72 1.09
N GLU A 37 -6.45 -0.15 0.64
CA GLU A 37 -6.94 -0.29 -0.72
C GLU A 37 -6.88 1.06 -1.43
N PHE A 38 -6.22 1.10 -2.59
CA PHE A 38 -6.20 2.26 -3.47
C PHE A 38 -7.12 2.03 -4.66
N ASP A 39 -8.15 2.86 -4.82
CA ASP A 39 -9.06 2.81 -5.96
C ASP A 39 -8.61 3.74 -7.10
N ARG A 40 -9.11 3.47 -8.32
CA ARG A 40 -8.82 4.29 -9.52
C ARG A 40 -9.35 5.71 -9.45
N ARG A 41 -10.21 6.01 -8.48
CA ARG A 41 -10.85 7.32 -8.29
C ARG A 41 -10.04 8.21 -7.34
N GLY A 42 -8.84 7.78 -6.95
CA GLY A 42 -7.98 8.53 -6.04
C GLY A 42 -8.45 8.47 -4.60
N ARG A 43 -9.16 7.41 -4.19
CA ARG A 43 -9.53 7.18 -2.79
C ARG A 43 -8.81 5.98 -2.22
N ALA A 44 -8.29 6.18 -1.03
CA ALA A 44 -7.70 5.14 -0.23
C ALA A 44 -8.63 4.77 0.90
N ARG A 45 -8.73 3.47 1.18
CA ARG A 45 -9.53 2.91 2.27
C ARG A 45 -8.63 2.08 3.17
N PHE A 46 -8.75 2.33 4.46
CA PHE A 46 -7.95 1.69 5.49
C PHE A 46 -8.86 0.74 6.26
N TYR A 47 -8.45 -0.52 6.32
CA TYR A 47 -9.14 -1.56 7.04
C TYR A 47 -8.26 -2.08 8.17
N GLN A 48 -8.89 -2.37 9.30
CA GLN A 48 -8.30 -3.12 10.39
C GLN A 48 -9.25 -4.27 10.74
N ASP A 49 -8.72 -5.49 10.75
CA ASP A 49 -9.47 -6.72 11.07
C ASP A 49 -10.72 -6.88 10.20
N GLY A 50 -10.63 -6.44 8.94
CA GLY A 50 -11.73 -6.45 7.97
C GLY A 50 -12.70 -5.26 8.07
N THR A 51 -12.63 -4.46 9.13
CA THR A 51 -13.50 -3.29 9.34
C THR A 51 -12.87 -2.04 8.71
N LEU A 52 -13.66 -1.27 7.95
CA LEU A 52 -13.23 0.02 7.42
C LEU A 52 -13.07 1.02 8.58
N ILE A 53 -11.83 1.44 8.85
CA ILE A 53 -11.52 2.38 9.93
C ILE A 53 -11.39 3.83 9.44
N SER A 54 -10.99 4.02 8.17
CA SER A 54 -10.77 5.35 7.61
C SER A 54 -10.78 5.33 6.08
N ALA A 55 -11.03 6.49 5.48
CA ALA A 55 -10.86 6.71 4.05
C ALA A 55 -10.32 8.12 3.80
N ALA A 56 -9.46 8.27 2.79
CA ALA A 56 -8.85 9.54 2.44
C ALA A 56 -8.68 9.67 0.93
N ALA A 57 -8.71 10.90 0.42
CA ALA A 57 -8.27 11.16 -0.95
C ALA A 57 -6.75 11.07 -1.02
N PHE A 58 -6.22 10.48 -2.08
CA PHE A 58 -4.80 10.42 -2.36
C PHE A 58 -4.48 10.97 -3.75
N SER A 59 -3.22 11.34 -3.94
CA SER A 59 -2.68 11.66 -5.26
C SER A 59 -1.37 10.92 -5.44
N VAL A 60 -1.12 10.43 -6.65
CA VAL A 60 0.16 9.83 -7.01
C VAL A 60 1.06 10.94 -7.53
N ARG A 61 2.27 11.04 -6.99
CA ARG A 61 3.34 11.87 -7.55
C ARG A 61 4.48 10.96 -7.98
N ARG A 62 5.07 11.29 -9.11
CA ARG A 62 6.33 10.69 -9.54
C ARG A 62 7.44 11.63 -9.10
N ASP A 63 8.22 11.20 -8.13
CA ASP A 63 9.46 11.87 -7.78
C ASP A 63 10.50 11.46 -8.82
N MET A 64 10.77 12.39 -9.73
CA MET A 64 11.92 12.29 -10.63
C MET A 64 13.12 12.74 -9.82
N GLY A 65 13.72 11.80 -9.08
CA GLY A 65 14.96 12.06 -8.36
C GLY A 65 15.98 12.72 -9.30
N GLY A 66 16.79 13.63 -8.76
CA GLY A 66 17.82 14.33 -9.53
C GLY A 66 18.81 13.39 -10.22
N PHE A 67 19.68 13.94 -11.07
CA PHE A 67 20.67 13.19 -11.87
C PHE A 67 21.27 11.98 -11.13
N GLY A 68 20.90 10.76 -11.58
CA GLY A 68 21.40 9.49 -11.04
C GLY A 68 20.51 8.79 -10.01
N GLN A 69 19.41 9.38 -9.56
CA GLN A 69 18.47 8.73 -8.63
C GLN A 69 17.33 8.00 -9.35
N ALA A 70 17.00 6.81 -8.89
CA ALA A 70 15.88 6.03 -9.42
C ALA A 70 14.56 6.77 -9.17
N SER A 71 13.77 6.97 -10.22
CA SER A 71 12.45 7.60 -10.08
C SER A 71 11.56 6.78 -9.15
N ARG A 72 11.02 7.43 -8.11
CA ARG A 72 10.20 6.80 -7.07
C ARG A 72 8.77 7.28 -7.19
N HIS A 73 7.81 6.37 -7.03
CA HIS A 73 6.39 6.74 -6.99
C HIS A 73 5.97 6.95 -5.54
N MET A 74 5.32 8.08 -5.29
CA MET A 74 4.85 8.50 -3.98
C MET A 74 3.32 8.63 -3.98
N ILE A 75 2.66 8.04 -2.98
CA ILE A 75 1.24 8.23 -2.71
C ILE A 75 1.11 9.22 -1.55
N ILE A 76 0.43 10.34 -1.80
CA ILE A 76 0.29 11.44 -0.84
C ILE A 76 -1.19 11.57 -0.45
N TYR A 77 -1.50 11.56 0.84
CA TYR A 77 -2.86 11.76 1.34
C TYR A 77 -3.19 13.22 1.54
N ARG A 78 -4.45 13.59 1.26
CA ARG A 78 -5.01 14.87 1.67
C ARG A 78 -5.87 14.66 2.92
N GLY A 79 -5.51 15.30 4.04
CA GLY A 79 -6.38 15.39 5.23
C GLY A 79 -6.00 14.54 6.45
N TYR A 80 -4.89 13.80 6.44
CA TYR A 80 -4.35 13.17 7.65
C TYR A 80 -3.32 14.09 8.30
N GLN A 81 -3.38 14.25 9.63
CA GLN A 81 -2.43 15.08 10.38
C GLN A 81 -1.01 14.53 10.16
N ASN A 82 -0.11 15.40 9.70
CA ASN A 82 1.27 15.16 9.22
C ASN A 82 1.41 14.69 7.78
N ASN A 83 2.41 15.26 7.09
CA ASN A 83 2.74 14.99 5.70
C ASN A 83 3.35 13.58 5.57
N GLN A 84 2.52 12.55 5.64
CA GLN A 84 2.92 11.18 5.44
C GLN A 84 2.68 10.78 3.98
N TYR A 85 3.65 10.08 3.39
CA TYR A 85 3.55 9.57 2.03
C TYR A 85 4.00 8.11 1.97
N TYR A 86 3.37 7.32 1.12
CA TYR A 86 3.87 5.98 0.82
C TYR A 86 4.81 6.02 -0.39
N SER A 87 5.98 5.41 -0.26
CA SER A 87 6.85 5.10 -1.40
C SER A 87 6.63 3.66 -1.86
N VAL A 88 6.58 3.45 -3.17
CA VAL A 88 6.38 2.11 -3.74
C VAL A 88 7.68 1.61 -4.35
N ILE A 89 8.11 0.42 -3.94
CA ILE A 89 9.33 -0.24 -4.42
C ILE A 89 8.99 -1.71 -4.76
N GLY A 90 8.85 -2.02 -6.04
CA GLY A 90 8.42 -3.34 -6.47
C GLY A 90 7.02 -3.69 -5.93
N ASN A 91 6.92 -4.77 -5.15
CA ASN A 91 5.67 -5.21 -4.50
C ASN A 91 5.51 -4.68 -3.07
N ARG A 92 6.34 -3.72 -2.65
CA ARG A 92 6.35 -3.17 -1.29
C ARG A 92 5.86 -1.73 -1.25
N LEU A 93 4.98 -1.46 -0.30
CA LEU A 93 4.58 -0.10 0.09
C LEU A 93 5.31 0.27 1.38
N GLN A 94 5.96 1.43 1.42
CA GLN A 94 6.69 1.95 2.58
C GLN A 94 6.14 3.29 3.03
N LEU A 95 5.64 3.40 4.25
CA LEU A 95 5.21 4.70 4.81
C LEU A 95 6.44 5.54 5.23
N GLN A 96 6.42 6.83 4.92
CA GLN A 96 7.43 7.79 5.35
C GLN A 96 6.74 9.05 5.86
N ASP A 97 7.28 9.63 6.93
CA ASP A 97 6.86 10.93 7.46
C ASP A 97 7.79 12.04 6.93
N THR A 98 7.29 13.26 6.67
CA THR A 98 8.14 14.37 6.15
C THR A 98 9.28 14.77 7.05
N ASN A 99 9.29 14.37 8.32
CA ASN A 99 10.43 14.59 9.20
C ASN A 99 11.60 13.62 8.91
N GLY A 100 11.52 12.83 7.84
CA GLY A 100 12.55 11.87 7.43
C GLY A 100 12.62 10.62 8.30
N LYS A 101 11.81 10.54 9.37
CA LYS A 101 11.72 9.36 10.24
C LYS A 101 10.95 8.26 9.52
N LEU A 102 11.66 7.22 9.10
CA LEU A 102 11.05 6.02 8.54
C LEU A 102 10.30 5.27 9.64
N LEU A 103 8.97 5.44 9.69
CA LEU A 103 8.12 4.38 10.20
C LEU A 103 8.03 3.34 9.08
N ALA A 104 8.92 2.36 9.07
CA ALA A 104 9.02 1.39 7.99
C ALA A 104 7.86 0.37 8.07
N HIS A 105 6.64 0.84 7.81
CA HIS A 105 5.50 -0.01 7.52
C HIS A 105 5.71 -0.63 6.14
N THR A 106 5.85 -1.94 6.09
CA THR A 106 5.94 -2.68 4.84
C THR A 106 4.60 -3.33 4.56
N TYR A 107 4.03 -3.03 3.40
CA TYR A 107 2.86 -3.73 2.88
C TYR A 107 3.22 -4.50 1.62
N THR A 108 2.58 -5.65 1.42
CA THR A 108 2.69 -6.43 0.17
C THR A 108 1.40 -6.30 -0.62
N ARG A 109 1.53 -6.17 -1.95
CA ARG A 109 0.36 -6.18 -2.82
C ARG A 109 -0.32 -7.54 -2.73
N VAL A 110 -1.62 -7.53 -2.42
CA VAL A 110 -2.46 -8.71 -2.53
C VAL A 110 -2.81 -8.82 -4.01
N ILE A 111 -2.04 -9.64 -4.72
CA ILE A 111 -2.46 -10.11 -6.04
C ILE A 111 -3.63 -11.02 -5.76
N THR A 112 -4.84 -10.51 -5.92
CA THR A 112 -5.99 -11.39 -6.10
C THR A 112 -5.71 -12.06 -7.43
N GLU A 113 -5.12 -13.26 -7.40
CA GLU A 113 -5.27 -14.17 -8.51
C GLU A 113 -6.78 -14.30 -8.65
N VAL A 114 -7.33 -13.65 -9.66
CA VAL A 114 -8.64 -14.03 -10.17
C VAL A 114 -8.39 -15.42 -10.71
N SER A 115 -8.45 -16.43 -9.83
CA SER A 115 -8.76 -17.78 -10.21
C SER A 115 -10.14 -17.64 -10.86
N ALA A 116 -10.14 -17.36 -12.16
CA ALA A 116 -11.29 -17.53 -13.00
C ALA A 116 -11.69 -18.98 -12.77
N GLN A 117 -12.67 -19.19 -11.89
CA GLN A 117 -13.40 -20.43 -11.82
C GLN A 117 -14.03 -20.58 -13.20
N LEU A 118 -13.29 -21.25 -14.09
CA LEU A 118 -13.83 -21.79 -15.32
C LEU A 118 -15.07 -22.60 -14.90
N PRO A 119 -16.28 -22.25 -15.38
CA PRO A 119 -17.44 -23.05 -15.09
C PRO A 119 -17.14 -24.47 -15.59
N ALA A 120 -17.18 -25.44 -14.68
CA ALA A 120 -17.00 -26.84 -15.01
C ALA A 120 -18.00 -27.21 -16.11
N GLN A 121 -17.52 -27.39 -17.34
CA GLN A 121 -18.30 -27.95 -18.42
C GLN A 121 -18.69 -29.37 -17.99
N LYS A 122 -20.00 -29.59 -17.79
CA LYS A 122 -20.57 -30.92 -17.65
C LYS A 122 -20.37 -31.65 -18.98
N PRO A 123 -19.76 -32.85 -19.01
CA PRO A 123 -19.83 -33.71 -20.17
C PRO A 123 -21.27 -34.26 -20.27
N TYR A 124 -21.83 -34.18 -21.48
CA TYR A 124 -23.02 -34.91 -21.91
C TYR A 124 -22.68 -36.39 -22.13
#